data_AF-A0A2S2R7Q0-F1
#
_entry.id   AF-A0A2S2R7Q0-F1
#
_cell.length_a   1.000
_cell.length_b   1.000
_cell.length_c   1.000
_cell.angle_alpha   90.00
_cell.angle_beta   90.00
_cell.angle_gamma   90.00
#
_symmetry.space_group_name_H-M   'P 1'
#
loop_
_entity.id
_entity.type
_entity.pdbx_description
1 polymer ?
#
loop_
_entity_poly.entity_id
_entity_poly.type
_entity_poly.pdbx_seq_one_letter_code
_entity_poly.pdbx_strand_id
1 'polypeptide(L)'
;MLNFWKTIQSKKSPTLSANINNVGLSLTGDGLMPLKDFEYDEKDLYGLEKCRLSLYFDEALMLDSSALLSMFRQFLDHRNLLPLYHLYMALLGRSDIEDEVLRQNVLRNILIHRIHFSDKLISKISTQSEHIDINDFKEVTDKFHIILHEYWNSFVQTDMFCKYQVDVLTGGQVTLGDILLCNGLLSYFMEFLDSEGCRSLVEFWLAVTNFERCVEQFKNTSTDYEQAQSDAICIYEKYLSLQATCSLGFSDQVRITVEESICPADIHSQTVATIGQCFKSAVLVVLTFLRQRCLIPFLSSQHYVRYLSELIKAGNSYQSLSQDNESSSSSVSEYSTNSKRSMSSLLPYSASTDSLWRKRQQR
;
A
#
# COMPACT_ATOMS: atom_id res chain seq x y z
N MET A 1 3.46 17.21 30.63
CA MET A 1 3.97 16.17 29.72
C MET A 1 5.45 15.80 29.94
N LEU A 2 6.03 15.99 31.15
CA LEU A 2 7.43 15.62 31.46
C LEU A 2 7.58 14.44 32.44
N ASN A 3 6.49 14.01 33.08
CA ASN A 3 6.53 12.97 34.14
C ASN A 3 6.31 11.54 33.61
N PHE A 4 5.88 11.36 32.36
CA PHE A 4 5.72 10.05 31.74
C PHE A 4 7.08 9.43 31.36
N TRP A 5 8.04 10.26 30.95
CA TRP A 5 9.38 9.83 30.50
C TRP A 5 10.34 9.43 31.64
N LYS A 6 10.12 9.88 32.88
CA LYS A 6 10.97 9.53 34.04
C LYS A 6 10.73 8.11 34.57
N THR A 7 9.55 7.55 34.33
CA THR A 7 9.19 6.18 34.80
C THR A 7 9.83 5.09 33.94
N ILE A 8 10.07 5.37 32.64
CA ILE A 8 10.66 4.41 31.68
C ILE A 8 12.18 4.29 31.83
N GLN A 9 12.86 5.33 32.33
CA GLN A 9 14.33 5.36 32.39
C GLN A 9 14.95 4.76 33.67
N SER A 10 14.17 4.33 34.67
CA SER A 10 14.69 3.88 35.97
C SER A 10 15.08 2.39 36.06
N LYS A 11 14.98 1.61 34.97
CA LYS A 11 15.38 0.21 34.96
C LYS A 11 16.49 -0.06 33.94
N LYS A 12 17.73 0.26 34.31
CA LYS A 12 18.94 -0.34 33.73
C LYS A 12 20.01 -0.51 34.80
N SER A 13 20.57 -1.72 34.86
CA SER A 13 21.85 -2.06 35.51
C SER A 13 22.57 -3.10 34.62
N PRO A 14 23.89 -3.33 34.76
CA PRO A 14 24.86 -2.80 33.81
C PRO A 14 25.56 -3.89 32.97
N THR A 15 26.21 -3.40 31.92
CA THR A 15 27.06 -4.07 30.93
C THR A 15 28.30 -4.77 31.52
N LEU A 16 28.71 -5.89 30.90
CA LEU A 16 30.13 -6.28 30.81
C LEU A 16 30.47 -6.87 29.43
N SER A 17 31.67 -6.54 28.98
CA SER A 17 32.29 -6.72 27.66
C SER A 17 32.82 -8.13 27.36
N ALA A 18 32.82 -8.55 26.08
CA ALA A 18 34.01 -9.06 25.35
C ALA A 18 33.66 -9.51 23.91
N ASN A 19 34.61 -9.31 23.00
CA ASN A 19 34.64 -9.68 21.58
C ASN A 19 34.40 -11.19 21.30
N ILE A 20 33.88 -11.53 20.11
CA ILE A 20 34.46 -12.40 19.06
C ILE A 20 33.37 -12.94 18.08
N ASN A 21 33.55 -12.64 16.79
CA ASN A 21 33.21 -13.36 15.54
C ASN A 21 31.94 -14.24 15.42
N ASN A 22 31.12 -13.88 14.41
CA ASN A 22 30.19 -14.68 13.59
C ASN A 22 29.30 -15.75 14.24
N VAL A 23 28.00 -15.64 13.93
CA VAL A 23 26.82 -16.35 14.46
C VAL A 23 26.39 -15.81 15.82
N GLY A 24 25.24 -15.15 15.89
CA GLY A 24 24.59 -14.88 17.18
C GLY A 24 23.79 -13.59 17.24
N LEU A 25 22.48 -13.75 17.04
CA LEU A 25 21.41 -13.15 17.83
C LEU A 25 21.89 -12.48 19.13
N SER A 26 21.58 -11.19 19.32
CA SER A 26 21.59 -10.51 20.63
C SER A 26 20.90 -9.14 20.48
N LEU A 27 19.94 -8.68 21.30
CA LEU A 27 19.67 -8.94 22.72
C LEU A 27 18.19 -8.70 23.09
N THR A 28 17.49 -9.73 23.58
CA THR A 28 16.91 -9.84 24.95
C THR A 28 16.11 -11.14 25.05
N GLY A 29 16.66 -12.16 25.71
CA GLY A 29 15.92 -13.31 26.26
C GLY A 29 15.41 -14.38 25.29
N ASP A 30 14.69 -13.99 24.24
CA ASP A 30 14.10 -14.87 23.21
C ASP A 30 14.38 -14.25 21.85
N GLY A 31 15.45 -14.68 21.18
CA GLY A 31 15.72 -14.26 19.81
C GLY A 31 14.55 -14.60 18.88
N LEU A 32 14.40 -13.88 17.76
CA LEU A 32 13.43 -14.25 16.73
C LEU A 32 13.70 -15.70 16.30
N MET A 33 12.76 -16.56 16.64
CA MET A 33 12.82 -17.98 16.37
C MET A 33 12.75 -18.23 14.85
N PRO A 34 13.51 -19.19 14.30
CA PRO A 34 13.40 -19.57 12.90
C PRO A 34 11.96 -19.97 12.53
N LEU A 35 11.54 -19.70 11.29
CA LEU A 35 10.18 -20.05 10.82
C LEU A 35 9.86 -21.55 10.99
N LYS A 36 10.88 -22.42 10.88
CA LYS A 36 10.74 -23.87 11.05
C LYS A 36 10.28 -24.29 12.45
N ASP A 37 10.57 -23.46 13.44
CA ASP A 37 10.22 -23.70 14.83
C ASP A 37 8.97 -22.88 15.21
N PHE A 38 8.42 -22.10 14.27
CA PHE A 38 7.21 -21.30 14.46
C PHE A 38 5.96 -22.17 14.40
N GLU A 39 5.43 -22.47 15.58
CA GLU A 39 4.13 -23.07 15.74
C GLU A 39 3.02 -22.04 15.52
N TYR A 40 2.05 -22.40 14.67
CA TYR A 40 0.84 -21.65 14.41
C TYR A 40 -0.33 -22.64 14.24
N ASP A 41 -1.52 -22.25 14.68
CA ASP A 41 -2.74 -22.98 14.32
C ASP A 41 -3.27 -22.48 12.97
N GLU A 42 -3.94 -23.34 12.18
CA GLU A 42 -4.55 -22.91 10.90
C GLU A 42 -5.57 -21.77 11.08
N LYS A 43 -6.23 -21.71 12.24
CA LYS A 43 -7.16 -20.63 12.61
C LYS A 43 -6.48 -19.28 12.82
N ASP A 44 -5.17 -19.28 13.08
CA ASP A 44 -4.38 -18.07 13.31
C ASP A 44 -3.82 -17.49 12.01
N LEU A 45 -3.91 -18.24 10.90
CA LEU A 45 -3.57 -17.78 9.57
C LEU A 45 -4.54 -16.69 9.14
N TYR A 46 -4.01 -15.53 8.77
CA TYR A 46 -4.81 -14.40 8.32
C TYR A 46 -4.23 -13.82 7.03
N GLY A 47 -5.11 -13.31 6.17
CA GLY A 47 -4.71 -12.54 4.99
C GLY A 47 -4.27 -11.13 5.36
N LEU A 48 -3.37 -10.54 4.58
CA LEU A 48 -2.88 -9.19 4.83
C LEU A 48 -4.02 -8.18 4.85
N GLU A 49 -4.08 -7.35 5.89
CA GLU A 49 -5.07 -6.27 5.96
C GLU A 49 -4.81 -5.20 4.89
N LYS A 50 -5.88 -4.53 4.42
CA LYS A 50 -5.73 -3.39 3.50
C LYS A 50 -4.95 -2.26 4.17
N CYS A 51 -4.16 -1.54 3.38
CA CYS A 51 -3.39 -0.39 3.84
C CYS A 51 -4.29 0.81 4.11
N ARG A 52 -4.33 1.31 5.34
CA ARG A 52 -5.09 2.52 5.67
C ARG A 52 -4.36 3.80 5.29
N LEU A 53 -3.08 3.70 4.93
CA LEU A 53 -2.19 4.80 4.57
C LEU A 53 -2.02 4.94 3.06
N SER A 54 -2.93 4.35 2.27
CA SER A 54 -2.83 4.37 0.82
C SER A 54 -2.87 5.79 0.27
N LEU A 55 -2.10 5.98 -0.81
CA LEU A 55 -2.03 7.20 -1.58
C LEU A 55 -2.78 7.11 -2.90
N TYR A 56 -3.30 5.93 -3.22
CA TYR A 56 -4.04 5.70 -4.44
C TYR A 56 -5.51 5.90 -4.14
N PHE A 57 -6.16 6.72 -4.95
CA PHE A 57 -7.57 7.06 -4.76
C PHE A 57 -8.44 5.79 -4.79
N ASP A 58 -8.19 4.89 -5.75
CA ASP A 58 -8.94 3.65 -5.92
C ASP A 58 -8.81 2.73 -4.71
N GLU A 59 -7.61 2.57 -4.16
CA GLU A 59 -7.39 1.80 -2.94
C GLU A 59 -8.13 2.41 -1.76
N ALA A 60 -8.13 3.75 -1.64
CA ALA A 60 -8.83 4.45 -0.58
C ALA A 60 -10.36 4.31 -0.67
N LEU A 61 -10.94 4.26 -1.88
CA LEU A 61 -12.36 3.98 -2.09
C LEU A 61 -12.75 2.56 -1.68
N MET A 62 -11.81 1.61 -1.80
CA MET A 62 -12.01 0.22 -1.41
C MET A 62 -11.86 -0.02 0.09
N LEU A 63 -11.43 0.98 0.86
CA LEU A 63 -11.40 0.91 2.31
C LEU A 63 -12.79 1.24 2.87
N ASP A 64 -13.33 0.35 3.71
CA ASP A 64 -14.49 0.66 4.55
C ASP A 64 -14.16 1.70 5.65
N SER A 65 -12.95 2.28 5.61
CA SER A 65 -12.46 3.27 6.58
C SER A 65 -13.15 4.61 6.37
N SER A 66 -14.15 4.88 7.20
CA SER A 66 -14.90 6.13 7.22
C SER A 66 -14.00 7.36 7.46
N ALA A 67 -12.87 7.22 8.16
CA ALA A 67 -12.04 8.35 8.59
C ALA A 67 -11.25 9.03 7.47
N LEU A 68 -10.53 8.26 6.64
CA LEU A 68 -9.72 8.80 5.53
C LEU A 68 -10.60 9.51 4.50
N LEU A 69 -11.66 8.83 4.06
CA LEU A 69 -12.63 9.40 3.14
C LEU A 69 -13.40 10.57 3.77
N SER A 70 -13.61 10.59 5.08
CA SER A 70 -14.19 11.76 5.77
C SER A 70 -13.29 12.98 5.68
N MET A 71 -11.98 12.83 5.90
CA MET A 71 -11.05 13.95 5.74
C MET A 71 -10.92 14.39 4.29
N PHE A 72 -10.96 13.47 3.34
CA PHE A 72 -10.98 13.85 1.92
C PHE A 72 -12.27 14.60 1.55
N ARG A 73 -13.44 14.14 2.03
CA ARG A 73 -14.70 14.89 1.86
C ARG A 73 -14.64 16.29 2.46
N GLN A 74 -14.07 16.43 3.65
CA GLN A 74 -13.84 17.74 4.26
C GLN A 74 -12.92 18.61 3.38
N PHE A 75 -11.83 18.05 2.84
CA PHE A 75 -10.95 18.75 1.91
C PHE A 75 -11.68 19.23 0.64
N LEU A 76 -12.55 18.39 0.08
CA LEU A 76 -13.37 18.74 -1.09
C LEU A 76 -14.42 19.80 -0.77
N ASP A 77 -15.03 19.75 0.42
CA ASP A 77 -16.06 20.70 0.86
C ASP A 77 -15.53 22.14 0.87
N HIS A 78 -14.33 22.36 1.42
CA HIS A 78 -13.66 23.67 1.40
C HIS A 78 -13.36 24.19 -0.02
N ARG A 79 -13.43 23.32 -1.03
CA ARG A 79 -13.19 23.63 -2.44
C ARG A 79 -14.46 23.58 -3.29
N ASN A 80 -15.63 23.46 -2.65
CA ASN A 80 -16.95 23.28 -3.27
C ASN A 80 -17.07 22.04 -4.18
N LEU A 81 -16.25 21.01 -3.99
CA LEU A 81 -16.22 19.79 -4.82
C LEU A 81 -16.91 18.58 -4.19
N LEU A 82 -17.41 18.72 -2.97
CA LEU A 82 -18.14 17.65 -2.29
C LEU A 82 -19.36 17.13 -3.10
N PRO A 83 -20.15 17.99 -3.78
CA PRO A 83 -21.24 17.50 -4.63
C PRO A 83 -20.76 16.59 -5.77
N LEU A 84 -19.60 16.88 -6.37
CA LEU A 84 -19.01 16.06 -7.43
C LEU A 84 -18.61 14.68 -6.91
N TYR A 85 -18.07 14.59 -5.69
CA TYR A 85 -17.78 13.32 -5.04
C TYR A 85 -19.04 12.50 -4.79
N HIS A 86 -20.09 13.10 -4.21
CA HIS A 86 -21.36 12.39 -4.00
C HIS A 86 -21.98 11.91 -5.30
N LEU A 87 -21.86 12.72 -6.36
CA LEU A 87 -22.35 12.36 -7.68
C LEU A 87 -21.57 11.17 -8.26
N TYR A 88 -20.24 11.19 -8.18
CA TYR A 88 -19.41 10.05 -8.57
C TYR A 88 -19.79 8.77 -7.80
N MET A 89 -19.92 8.85 -6.48
CA MET A 89 -20.34 7.72 -5.65
C MET A 89 -21.75 7.20 -6.01
N ALA A 90 -22.67 8.08 -6.41
CA ALA A 90 -24.00 7.68 -6.85
C ALA A 90 -24.01 7.00 -8.22
N LEU A 91 -23.04 7.32 -9.08
CA LEU A 91 -22.90 6.75 -10.43
C LEU A 91 -22.13 5.42 -10.41
N LEU A 92 -21.28 5.17 -9.40
CA LEU A 92 -20.53 3.92 -9.27
C LEU A 92 -21.45 2.69 -9.28
N GLY A 93 -21.17 1.75 -10.18
CA GLY A 93 -21.90 0.49 -10.30
C GLY A 93 -23.26 0.59 -11.02
N ARG A 94 -23.66 1.77 -11.51
CA ARG A 94 -24.85 1.93 -12.35
C ARG A 94 -24.53 1.73 -13.83
N SER A 95 -25.57 1.41 -14.61
CA SER A 95 -25.52 1.29 -16.07
C SER A 95 -26.20 2.45 -16.79
N ASP A 96 -26.94 3.30 -16.07
CA ASP A 96 -27.77 4.37 -16.63
C ASP A 96 -27.99 5.55 -15.65
N ILE A 97 -28.62 6.61 -16.18
CA ILE A 97 -29.11 7.77 -15.43
C ILE A 97 -30.63 7.86 -15.66
N GLU A 98 -31.38 6.94 -15.06
CA GLU A 98 -32.84 6.96 -15.13
C GLU A 98 -33.46 8.10 -14.29
N ASP A 99 -32.81 8.45 -13.19
CA ASP A 99 -33.28 9.48 -12.25
C ASP A 99 -33.10 10.89 -12.84
N GLU A 100 -34.21 11.60 -13.07
CA GLU A 100 -34.24 12.98 -13.53
C GLU A 100 -33.47 13.91 -12.59
N VAL A 101 -33.54 13.66 -11.28
CA VAL A 101 -32.81 14.44 -10.27
C VAL A 101 -31.31 14.23 -10.41
N LEU A 102 -30.88 12.99 -10.64
CA LEU A 102 -29.46 12.66 -10.86
C LEU A 102 -28.94 13.36 -12.11
N ARG A 103 -29.69 13.32 -13.21
CA ARG A 103 -29.37 13.99 -14.48
C ARG A 103 -29.24 15.51 -14.32
N GLN A 104 -30.20 16.15 -13.66
CA GLN A 104 -30.13 17.58 -13.37
C GLN A 104 -28.91 17.92 -12.50
N ASN A 105 -28.60 17.07 -11.51
CA ASN A 105 -27.41 17.25 -10.68
C ASN A 105 -26.11 17.08 -11.46
N VAL A 106 -26.04 16.14 -12.42
CA VAL A 106 -24.92 16.01 -13.35
C VAL A 106 -24.72 17.31 -14.13
N LEU A 107 -25.75 17.77 -14.85
CA LEU A 107 -25.68 18.98 -15.67
C LEU A 107 -25.30 20.22 -14.85
N ARG A 108 -25.88 20.36 -13.65
CA ARG A 108 -25.55 21.46 -12.74
C ARG A 108 -24.08 21.45 -12.34
N ASN A 109 -23.53 20.29 -11.96
CA ASN A 109 -22.12 20.18 -11.54
C ASN A 109 -21.15 20.34 -12.72
N ILE A 110 -21.53 19.87 -13.91
CA ILE A 110 -20.78 20.12 -15.15
C ILE A 110 -20.62 21.63 -15.37
N LEU A 111 -21.71 22.40 -15.23
CA LEU A 111 -21.69 23.85 -15.40
C LEU A 111 -20.91 24.56 -14.30
N ILE A 112 -21.16 24.23 -13.03
CA ILE A 112 -20.51 24.86 -11.87
C ILE A 112 -18.99 24.66 -11.92
N HIS A 113 -18.54 23.45 -12.23
CA HIS A 113 -17.12 23.09 -12.26
C HIS A 113 -16.48 23.25 -13.64
N ARG A 114 -17.22 23.72 -14.64
CA ARG A 114 -16.77 23.90 -16.03
C ARG A 114 -16.13 22.63 -16.61
N ILE A 115 -16.77 21.48 -16.37
CA ILE A 115 -16.30 20.19 -16.86
C ILE A 115 -16.61 20.10 -18.35
N HIS A 116 -15.60 19.83 -19.16
CA HIS A 116 -15.76 19.74 -20.61
C HIS A 116 -16.19 18.33 -21.04
N PHE A 117 -17.33 18.26 -21.72
CA PHE A 117 -17.86 17.11 -22.44
C PHE A 117 -18.21 17.52 -23.88
N SER A 118 -18.41 16.55 -24.77
CA SER A 118 -18.87 16.84 -26.13
C SER A 118 -20.30 17.42 -26.12
N ASP A 119 -20.60 18.36 -27.02
CA ASP A 119 -21.94 18.97 -27.11
C ASP A 119 -23.04 17.91 -27.35
N LYS A 120 -22.71 16.84 -28.07
CA LYS A 120 -23.59 15.70 -28.31
C LYS A 120 -23.90 14.93 -27.02
N LEU A 121 -22.92 14.75 -26.14
CA LEU A 121 -23.14 14.09 -24.85
C LEU A 121 -23.98 14.99 -23.93
N ILE A 122 -23.72 16.30 -23.92
CA ILE A 122 -24.50 17.26 -23.14
C ILE A 122 -25.97 17.28 -23.62
N SER A 123 -26.22 17.23 -24.94
CA SER A 123 -27.59 17.20 -25.47
C SER A 123 -28.33 15.92 -25.11
N LYS A 124 -27.65 14.77 -25.17
CA LYS A 124 -28.20 13.47 -24.72
C LYS A 124 -28.56 13.48 -23.24
N ILE A 125 -27.66 13.97 -22.39
CA ILE A 125 -27.92 14.08 -20.95
C ILE A 125 -29.02 15.10 -20.67
N SER A 126 -29.19 16.14 -21.49
CA SER A 126 -30.24 17.15 -21.29
C SER A 126 -31.63 16.69 -21.73
N THR A 127 -31.71 15.76 -22.68
CA THR A 127 -32.97 15.38 -23.33
C THR A 127 -33.47 14.03 -22.80
N GLN A 128 -34.63 14.01 -22.14
CA GLN A 128 -35.20 12.79 -21.54
C GLN A 128 -35.54 11.68 -22.55
N SER A 129 -35.57 11.98 -23.86
CA SER A 129 -35.94 11.06 -24.93
C SER A 129 -34.76 10.34 -25.59
N GLU A 130 -33.51 10.81 -25.43
CA GLU A 130 -32.34 10.15 -26.02
C GLU A 130 -31.75 9.17 -25.00
N HIS A 131 -31.75 7.88 -25.34
CA HIS A 131 -31.13 6.85 -24.52
C HIS A 131 -29.63 7.13 -24.39
N ILE A 132 -29.17 7.39 -23.16
CA ILE A 132 -27.73 7.46 -22.83
C ILE A 132 -27.19 6.05 -22.94
N ASP A 133 -26.23 5.81 -23.83
CA ASP A 133 -25.63 4.48 -23.95
C ASP A 133 -24.58 4.23 -22.85
N ILE A 134 -24.19 2.97 -22.68
CA ILE A 134 -23.24 2.55 -21.64
C ILE A 134 -21.88 3.27 -21.80
N ASN A 135 -21.49 3.63 -23.02
CA ASN A 135 -20.22 4.31 -23.27
C ASN A 135 -20.30 5.79 -22.89
N ASP A 136 -21.40 6.47 -23.23
CA ASP A 136 -21.68 7.84 -22.79
C ASP A 136 -21.70 7.93 -21.25
N PHE A 137 -22.34 6.97 -20.57
CA PHE A 137 -22.38 6.90 -19.11
C PHE A 137 -20.99 6.67 -18.50
N LYS A 138 -20.23 5.76 -19.10
CA LYS A 138 -18.86 5.48 -18.72
C LYS A 138 -17.97 6.71 -18.89
N GLU A 139 -18.12 7.47 -19.98
CA GLU A 139 -17.37 8.71 -20.21
C GLU A 139 -17.59 9.72 -19.08
N VAL A 140 -18.83 9.92 -18.62
CA VAL A 140 -19.15 10.81 -17.50
C VAL A 140 -18.48 10.34 -16.21
N THR A 141 -18.62 9.06 -15.90
CA THR A 141 -18.08 8.47 -14.67
C THR A 141 -16.55 8.51 -14.64
N ASP A 142 -15.90 8.16 -15.76
CA ASP A 142 -14.45 8.19 -15.91
C ASP A 142 -13.92 9.63 -15.80
N LYS A 143 -14.64 10.62 -16.35
CA LYS A 143 -14.24 12.04 -16.23
C LYS A 143 -14.28 12.53 -14.79
N PHE A 144 -15.33 12.18 -14.03
CA PHE A 144 -15.42 12.55 -12.62
C PHE A 144 -14.35 11.85 -11.78
N HIS A 145 -14.07 10.59 -12.07
CA HIS A 145 -12.97 9.86 -11.44
C HIS A 145 -11.63 10.57 -11.64
N ILE A 146 -11.30 10.97 -12.87
CA ILE A 146 -10.04 11.69 -13.16
C ILE A 146 -9.95 12.98 -12.34
N ILE A 147 -11.02 13.79 -12.30
CA ILE A 147 -11.04 15.04 -11.52
C ILE A 147 -10.82 14.74 -10.04
N LEU A 148 -11.57 13.80 -9.46
CA LEU A 148 -11.43 13.44 -8.04
C LEU A 148 -10.06 12.87 -7.72
N HIS A 149 -9.47 12.09 -8.63
CA HIS A 149 -8.12 11.56 -8.50
C HIS A 149 -7.06 12.69 -8.50
N GLU A 150 -7.22 13.74 -9.30
CA GLU A 150 -6.35 14.93 -9.26
C GLU A 150 -6.43 15.66 -7.91
N TYR A 151 -7.64 15.82 -7.37
CA TYR A 151 -7.83 16.40 -6.04
C TYR A 151 -7.31 15.49 -4.93
N TRP A 152 -7.40 14.17 -5.09
CA TRP A 152 -6.80 13.21 -4.17
C TRP A 152 -5.28 13.36 -4.12
N ASN A 153 -4.62 13.46 -5.27
CA ASN A 153 -3.17 13.70 -5.35
C ASN A 153 -2.74 15.01 -4.67
N SER A 154 -3.63 16.01 -4.69
CA SER A 154 -3.43 17.26 -3.96
C SER A 154 -3.66 17.08 -2.46
N PHE A 155 -4.69 16.32 -2.06
CA PHE A 155 -5.04 16.04 -0.67
C PHE A 155 -3.94 15.28 0.07
N VAL A 156 -3.33 14.25 -0.55
CA VAL A 156 -2.24 13.48 0.09
C VAL A 156 -0.98 14.31 0.35
N GLN A 157 -0.87 15.50 -0.26
CA GLN A 157 0.20 16.48 -0.06
C GLN A 157 -0.20 17.58 0.94
N THR A 158 -1.20 17.34 1.79
CA THR A 158 -1.64 18.31 2.81
C THR A 158 -1.24 17.90 4.22
N ASP A 159 -1.22 18.88 5.13
CA ASP A 159 -1.05 18.62 6.56
C ASP A 159 -2.20 17.77 7.13
N MET A 160 -3.41 17.84 6.53
CA MET A 160 -4.54 17.00 6.92
C MET A 160 -4.23 15.52 6.72
N PHE A 161 -3.69 15.14 5.56
CA PHE A 161 -3.30 13.76 5.32
C PHE A 161 -2.10 13.35 6.19
N CYS A 162 -1.14 14.24 6.42
CA CYS A 162 -0.04 13.93 7.33
C CYS A 162 -0.53 13.67 8.77
N LYS A 163 -1.44 14.49 9.29
CA LYS A 163 -2.08 14.30 10.60
C LYS A 163 -2.79 12.95 10.66
N TYR A 164 -3.55 12.60 9.63
CA TYR A 164 -4.17 11.27 9.51
C TYR A 164 -3.16 10.13 9.63
N GLN A 165 -2.05 10.20 8.89
CA GLN A 165 -1.02 9.17 8.93
C GLN A 165 -0.43 9.04 10.34
N VAL A 166 -0.15 10.16 11.01
CA VAL A 166 0.32 10.17 12.40
C VAL A 166 -0.71 9.55 13.34
N ASP A 167 -1.99 9.90 13.22
CA ASP A 167 -3.06 9.36 14.05
C ASP A 167 -3.21 7.85 13.89
N VAL A 168 -3.19 7.34 12.65
CA VAL A 168 -3.25 5.90 12.37
C VAL A 168 -2.06 5.17 12.98
N LEU A 169 -0.86 5.74 12.83
CA LEU A 169 0.38 5.12 13.28
C LEU A 169 0.60 5.22 14.80
N THR A 170 0.06 6.25 15.44
CA THR A 170 0.19 6.43 16.91
C THR A 170 -1.02 5.95 17.69
N GLY A 171 -2.14 5.65 17.01
CA GLY A 171 -3.42 5.25 17.62
C GLY A 171 -3.46 3.85 18.24
N GLY A 172 -2.33 3.12 18.28
CA GLY A 172 -2.20 1.83 18.97
C GLY A 172 -2.84 0.62 18.27
N GLN A 173 -3.31 0.79 17.03
CA GLN A 173 -3.97 -0.25 16.23
C GLN A 173 -3.28 -0.48 14.88
N VAL A 174 -1.96 -0.29 14.81
CA VAL A 174 -1.18 -0.42 13.56
C VAL A 174 -1.19 -1.87 13.09
N THR A 175 -1.57 -2.11 11.84
CA THR A 175 -1.62 -3.45 11.25
C THR A 175 -0.35 -3.76 10.47
N LEU A 176 -0.14 -5.04 10.13
CA LEU A 176 0.95 -5.41 9.23
C LEU A 176 0.73 -4.83 7.82
N GLY A 177 -0.53 -4.74 7.37
CA GLY A 177 -0.92 -4.09 6.12
C GLY A 177 -0.44 -2.64 6.01
N ASP A 178 -0.59 -1.84 7.08
CA ASP A 178 -0.13 -0.45 7.09
C ASP A 178 1.40 -0.30 6.95
N ILE A 179 2.14 -1.34 7.32
CA ILE A 179 3.61 -1.37 7.22
C ILE A 179 4.04 -1.88 5.85
N LEU A 180 3.58 -3.05 5.46
CA LEU A 180 4.07 -3.74 4.26
C LEU A 180 3.66 -3.03 2.96
N LEU A 181 2.48 -2.41 2.94
CA LEU A 181 1.93 -1.75 1.75
C LEU A 181 2.25 -0.25 1.70
N CYS A 182 2.92 0.30 2.73
CA CYS A 182 3.40 1.68 2.73
C CYS A 182 4.90 1.70 2.43
N ASN A 183 5.31 2.06 1.21
CA ASN A 183 6.73 2.02 0.78
C ASN A 183 7.70 2.74 1.73
N GLY A 184 7.28 3.88 2.28
CA GLY A 184 8.07 4.63 3.26
C GLY A 184 8.32 3.80 4.52
N LEU A 185 7.26 3.23 5.10
CA LEU A 185 7.34 2.45 6.34
C LEU A 185 7.95 1.06 6.14
N LEU A 186 7.69 0.43 4.99
CA LEU A 186 8.29 -0.85 4.58
C LEU A 186 9.82 -0.77 4.57
N SER A 187 10.39 0.33 4.07
CA SER A 187 11.85 0.50 4.01
C SER A 187 12.49 0.47 5.41
N TYR A 188 11.83 1.09 6.39
CA TYR A 188 12.24 1.08 7.79
C TYR A 188 12.05 -0.29 8.45
N PHE A 189 10.96 -0.98 8.09
CA PHE A 189 10.72 -2.33 8.57
C PHE A 189 11.75 -3.32 8.01
N MET A 190 12.15 -3.17 6.75
CA MET A 190 13.21 -3.95 6.14
C MET A 190 14.56 -3.74 6.82
N GLU A 191 14.93 -2.51 7.17
CA GLU A 191 16.17 -2.22 7.94
C GLU A 191 16.13 -2.87 9.33
N PHE A 192 14.99 -2.79 10.01
CA PHE A 192 14.77 -3.50 11.27
C PHE A 192 14.95 -5.01 11.10
N LEU A 193 14.30 -5.63 10.12
CA LEU A 193 14.40 -7.07 9.87
C LEU A 193 15.79 -7.51 9.41
N ASP A 194 16.57 -6.63 8.78
CA ASP A 194 17.97 -6.89 8.42
C ASP A 194 18.82 -7.06 9.68
N SER A 195 18.60 -6.19 10.68
CA SER A 195 19.27 -6.30 11.99
C SER A 195 18.87 -7.56 12.78
N GLU A 196 17.67 -8.07 12.53
CA GLU A 196 17.13 -9.28 13.15
C GLU A 196 17.37 -10.57 12.34
N GLY A 197 17.94 -10.48 11.14
CA GLY A 197 18.18 -11.63 10.26
C GLY A 197 16.92 -12.25 9.63
N CYS A 198 15.80 -11.52 9.61
CA CYS A 198 14.50 -11.99 9.11
C CYS A 198 14.04 -11.27 7.83
N ARG A 199 14.91 -10.47 7.21
CA ARG A 199 14.61 -9.69 5.99
C ARG A 199 14.11 -10.55 4.83
N SER A 200 14.65 -11.76 4.68
CA SER A 200 14.31 -12.70 3.61
C SER A 200 12.82 -13.08 3.59
N LEU A 201 12.12 -13.01 4.72
CA LEU A 201 10.67 -13.26 4.79
C LEU A 201 9.88 -12.24 3.98
N VAL A 202 10.22 -10.96 4.12
CA VAL A 202 9.57 -9.88 3.37
C VAL A 202 10.02 -9.89 1.90
N GLU A 203 11.27 -10.26 1.61
CA GLU A 203 11.72 -10.44 0.22
C GLU A 203 10.99 -11.57 -0.50
N PHE A 204 10.71 -12.67 0.19
CA PHE A 204 9.85 -13.73 -0.33
C PHE A 204 8.43 -13.23 -0.56
N TRP A 205 7.82 -12.57 0.43
CA TRP A 205 6.47 -12.01 0.29
C TRP A 205 6.38 -11.06 -0.91
N LEU A 206 7.33 -10.14 -1.07
CA LEU A 206 7.41 -9.23 -2.22
C LEU A 206 7.58 -9.98 -3.55
N ALA A 207 8.39 -11.04 -3.58
CA ALA A 207 8.58 -11.85 -4.79
C ALA A 207 7.26 -12.53 -5.21
N VAL A 208 6.54 -13.12 -4.26
CA VAL A 208 5.24 -13.76 -4.51
C VAL A 208 4.19 -12.75 -4.94
N THR A 209 4.04 -11.64 -4.22
CA THR A 209 3.07 -10.59 -4.59
C THR A 209 3.39 -9.96 -5.95
N ASN A 210 4.66 -9.92 -6.35
CA ASN A 210 5.02 -9.51 -7.70
C ASN A 210 4.65 -10.56 -8.75
N PHE A 211 4.92 -11.83 -8.46
CA PHE A 211 4.51 -12.94 -9.31
C PHE A 211 2.98 -12.94 -9.52
N GLU A 212 2.18 -12.83 -8.47
CA GLU A 212 0.71 -12.74 -8.53
C GLU A 212 0.25 -11.61 -9.47
N ARG A 213 0.84 -10.41 -9.34
CA ARG A 213 0.52 -9.27 -10.20
C ARG A 213 0.90 -9.48 -11.67
N CYS A 214 2.00 -10.18 -11.94
CA CYS A 214 2.37 -10.54 -13.32
C CYS A 214 1.35 -11.52 -13.91
N VAL A 215 0.96 -12.52 -13.12
CA VAL A 215 -0.02 -13.54 -13.50
C VAL A 215 -1.39 -12.93 -13.82
N GLU A 216 -1.83 -11.93 -13.06
CA GLU A 216 -3.08 -11.19 -13.33
C GLU A 216 -3.13 -10.51 -14.71
N GLN A 217 -1.98 -10.24 -15.32
CA GLN A 217 -1.90 -9.57 -16.63
C GLN A 217 -1.97 -10.55 -17.81
N PHE A 218 -1.89 -11.85 -17.54
CA PHE A 218 -1.90 -12.88 -18.58
C PHE A 218 -3.28 -13.11 -19.17
N LYS A 219 -3.31 -13.60 -20.41
CA LYS A 219 -4.56 -13.82 -21.18
C LYS A 219 -5.04 -15.25 -21.10
N ASN A 220 -4.53 -16.03 -20.14
CA ASN A 220 -4.81 -17.46 -19.95
C ASN A 220 -4.43 -18.32 -21.17
N THR A 221 -3.29 -18.04 -21.81
CA THR A 221 -2.76 -18.89 -22.88
C THR A 221 -1.81 -19.97 -22.34
N SER A 222 -1.56 -21.03 -23.13
CA SER A 222 -0.61 -22.09 -22.75
C SER A 222 0.80 -21.55 -22.48
N THR A 223 1.24 -20.57 -23.27
CA THR A 223 2.55 -19.91 -23.10
C THR A 223 2.59 -19.06 -21.83
N ASP A 224 1.48 -18.42 -21.45
CA ASP A 224 1.40 -17.67 -20.20
C ASP A 224 1.51 -18.60 -18.99
N TYR A 225 0.92 -19.79 -19.07
CA TYR A 225 1.02 -20.80 -18.02
C TYR A 225 2.45 -21.31 -17.85
N GLU A 226 3.14 -21.66 -18.95
CA GLU A 226 4.54 -22.10 -18.90
C GLU A 226 5.46 -21.02 -18.30
N GLN A 227 5.23 -19.75 -18.66
CA GLN A 227 5.95 -18.62 -18.07
C GLN A 227 5.66 -18.48 -16.57
N ALA A 228 4.38 -18.50 -16.17
CA ALA A 228 4.00 -18.45 -14.76
C ALA A 228 4.62 -19.61 -13.96
N GLN A 229 4.64 -20.81 -14.54
CA GLN A 229 5.23 -21.97 -13.89
C GLN A 229 6.74 -21.83 -13.72
N SER A 230 7.44 -21.34 -14.75
CA SER A 230 8.87 -21.07 -14.67
C SER A 230 9.21 -20.04 -13.59
N ASP A 231 8.44 -18.95 -13.51
CA ASP A 231 8.61 -17.92 -12.49
C ASP A 231 8.33 -18.45 -11.07
N ALA A 232 7.29 -19.28 -10.92
CA ALA A 232 6.99 -19.95 -9.65
C ALA A 232 8.12 -20.89 -9.21
N ILE A 233 8.66 -21.70 -10.12
CA ILE A 233 9.80 -22.59 -9.82
C ILE A 233 11.00 -21.78 -9.30
N CYS A 234 11.29 -20.63 -9.89
CA CYS A 234 12.40 -19.77 -9.43
C CYS A 234 12.21 -19.29 -7.98
N ILE A 235 10.98 -18.93 -7.59
CA ILE A 235 10.65 -18.53 -6.21
C ILE A 235 10.77 -19.74 -5.27
N TYR A 236 10.23 -20.88 -5.67
CA TYR A 236 10.30 -22.12 -4.90
C TYR A 236 11.75 -22.56 -4.66
N GLU A 237 12.59 -22.58 -5.70
CA GLU A 237 14.01 -22.96 -5.60
C GLU A 237 14.79 -22.04 -4.67
N LYS A 238 14.44 -20.75 -4.62
CA LYS A 238 15.16 -19.78 -3.79
C LYS A 238 14.81 -19.90 -2.29
N TYR A 239 13.55 -20.13 -1.96
CA TYR A 239 13.05 -19.96 -0.57
C TYR A 239 12.46 -21.22 0.08
N LEU A 240 11.96 -22.19 -0.70
CA LEU A 240 11.19 -23.34 -0.20
C LEU A 240 11.87 -24.69 -0.43
N SER A 241 12.63 -24.83 -1.53
CA SER A 241 13.31 -26.08 -1.88
C SER A 241 14.19 -26.60 -0.73
N LEU A 242 14.37 -27.93 -0.67
CA LEU A 242 15.31 -28.57 0.26
C LEU A 242 16.75 -28.06 0.05
N GLN A 243 17.09 -27.64 -1.18
CA GLN A 243 18.38 -27.06 -1.53
C GLN A 243 18.32 -25.52 -1.67
N ALA A 244 17.33 -24.87 -1.05
CA ALA A 244 17.13 -23.44 -1.17
C ALA A 244 18.35 -22.62 -0.69
N THR A 245 18.79 -21.69 -1.54
CA THR A 245 19.91 -20.78 -1.23
C THR A 245 19.57 -19.77 -0.15
N CYS A 246 18.28 -19.44 0.02
CA CYS A 246 17.74 -18.58 1.07
C CYS A 246 16.55 -19.28 1.74
N SER A 247 16.78 -20.48 2.28
CA SER A 247 15.73 -21.28 2.91
C SER A 247 15.06 -20.53 4.06
N LEU A 248 13.73 -20.43 4.00
CA LEU A 248 12.95 -19.82 5.07
C LEU A 248 12.58 -20.80 6.17
N GLY A 249 12.76 -22.11 5.95
CA GLY A 249 12.40 -23.14 6.94
C GLY A 249 10.90 -23.41 7.01
N PHE A 250 10.21 -23.50 5.88
CA PHE A 250 8.82 -23.97 5.86
C PHE A 250 8.71 -25.44 6.28
N SER A 251 7.55 -25.82 6.83
CA SER A 251 7.25 -27.22 7.13
C SER A 251 7.09 -28.06 5.86
N ASP A 252 7.27 -29.37 5.98
CA ASP A 252 7.05 -30.32 4.89
C ASP A 252 5.65 -30.20 4.31
N GLN A 253 4.64 -29.99 5.16
CA GLN A 253 3.26 -29.83 4.72
C GLN A 253 3.10 -28.62 3.76
N VAL A 254 3.64 -27.45 4.14
CA VAL A 254 3.56 -26.25 3.29
C VAL A 254 4.31 -26.47 1.98
N ARG A 255 5.50 -27.08 2.05
CA ARG A 255 6.34 -27.35 0.88
C ARG A 255 5.64 -28.31 -0.11
N ILE A 256 5.06 -29.41 0.38
CA ILE A 256 4.29 -30.36 -0.45
C ILE A 256 3.09 -29.67 -1.10
N THR A 257 2.33 -28.86 -0.34
CA THR A 257 1.18 -28.13 -0.90
C THR A 257 1.59 -27.17 -2.03
N VAL A 258 2.73 -26.49 -1.89
CA VAL A 258 3.26 -25.61 -2.94
C VAL A 258 3.72 -26.44 -4.16
N GLU A 259 4.41 -27.56 -3.94
CA GLU A 259 4.86 -28.48 -5.01
C GLU A 259 3.66 -29.00 -5.84
N GLU A 260 2.61 -29.47 -5.17
CA GLU A 260 1.37 -29.92 -5.81
C GLU A 260 0.65 -28.80 -6.58
N SER A 261 0.78 -27.54 -6.11
CA SER A 261 0.17 -26.38 -6.76
C SER A 261 0.96 -25.90 -8.00
N ILE A 262 2.29 -26.06 -8.01
CA ILE A 262 3.15 -25.71 -9.16
C ILE A 262 3.09 -26.82 -10.23
N CYS A 263 3.06 -28.08 -9.80
CA CYS A 263 3.08 -29.27 -10.67
C CYS A 263 1.93 -30.23 -10.32
N PRO A 264 0.66 -29.86 -10.60
CA PRO A 264 -0.47 -30.72 -10.29
C PRO A 264 -0.46 -31.99 -11.15
N ALA A 265 -0.83 -33.13 -10.53
CA ALA A 265 -0.90 -34.42 -11.21
C ALA A 265 -1.98 -34.47 -12.30
N ASP A 266 -3.04 -33.68 -12.16
CA ASP A 266 -4.08 -33.50 -13.17
C ASP A 266 -3.80 -32.26 -14.03
N ILE A 267 -3.50 -32.50 -15.31
CA ILE A 267 -3.19 -31.45 -16.29
C ILE A 267 -4.43 -30.58 -16.57
N HIS A 268 -5.65 -31.10 -16.41
CA HIS A 268 -6.87 -30.34 -16.67
C HIS A 268 -7.14 -29.23 -15.64
N SER A 269 -6.51 -29.32 -14.47
CA SER A 269 -6.58 -28.32 -13.40
C SER A 269 -5.53 -27.21 -13.56
N GLN A 270 -4.70 -27.25 -14.61
CA GLN A 270 -3.65 -26.27 -14.89
C GLN A 270 -4.24 -25.01 -15.55
N THR A 271 -4.43 -23.98 -14.75
CA THR A 271 -4.76 -22.64 -15.25
C THR A 271 -3.79 -21.62 -14.70
N VAL A 272 -3.66 -20.51 -15.41
CA VAL A 272 -2.88 -19.35 -14.95
C VAL A 272 -3.42 -18.83 -13.60
N ALA A 273 -4.74 -18.88 -13.40
CA ALA A 273 -5.37 -18.49 -12.13
C ALA A 273 -4.99 -19.43 -10.96
N THR A 274 -4.97 -20.75 -11.18
CA THR A 274 -4.62 -21.72 -10.14
C THR A 274 -3.14 -21.61 -9.76
N ILE A 275 -2.24 -21.47 -10.73
CA ILE A 275 -0.81 -21.31 -10.43
C ILE A 275 -0.50 -19.96 -9.80
N GLY A 276 -1.28 -18.91 -10.10
CA GLY A 276 -1.18 -17.62 -9.42
C GLY A 276 -1.35 -17.71 -7.90
N GLN A 277 -2.02 -18.76 -7.40
CA GLN A 277 -2.26 -18.97 -5.97
C GLN A 277 -1.35 -20.04 -5.35
N CYS A 278 -0.33 -20.53 -6.07
CA CYS A 278 0.48 -21.68 -5.63
C CYS A 278 1.24 -21.44 -4.31
N PHE A 279 1.53 -20.19 -3.97
CA PHE A 279 2.24 -19.82 -2.73
C PHE A 279 1.32 -19.38 -1.59
N LYS A 280 0.00 -19.47 -1.75
CA LYS A 280 -0.96 -18.94 -0.76
C LYS A 280 -0.70 -19.45 0.66
N SER A 281 -0.47 -20.76 0.83
CA SER A 281 -0.16 -21.36 2.13
C SER A 281 1.13 -20.78 2.73
N ALA A 282 2.21 -20.72 1.95
CA ALA A 282 3.49 -20.18 2.38
C ALA A 282 3.40 -18.69 2.75
N VAL A 283 2.67 -17.89 1.98
CA VAL A 283 2.44 -16.46 2.27
C VAL A 283 1.69 -16.29 3.58
N LEU A 284 0.64 -17.07 3.83
CA LEU A 284 -0.12 -16.98 5.08
C LEU A 284 0.77 -17.27 6.30
N VAL A 285 1.67 -18.25 6.22
CA VAL A 285 2.64 -18.54 7.29
C VAL A 285 3.58 -17.37 7.54
N VAL A 286 4.15 -16.79 6.47
CA VAL A 286 5.06 -15.64 6.56
C VAL A 286 4.36 -14.42 7.16
N LEU A 287 3.16 -14.08 6.71
CA LEU A 287 2.38 -12.97 7.26
C LEU A 287 2.04 -13.22 8.74
N THR A 288 1.72 -14.46 9.09
CA THR A 288 1.43 -14.86 10.48
C THR A 288 2.64 -14.66 11.38
N PHE A 289 3.81 -15.10 10.93
CA PHE A 289 5.07 -14.87 11.64
C PHE A 289 5.38 -13.37 11.79
N LEU A 290 5.33 -12.60 10.70
CA LEU A 290 5.67 -11.17 10.73
C LEU A 290 4.77 -10.39 11.70
N ARG A 291 3.48 -10.72 11.77
CA ARG A 291 2.57 -10.08 12.74
C ARG A 291 2.81 -10.52 14.17
N GLN A 292 2.96 -11.81 14.42
CA GLN A 292 3.06 -12.30 15.80
C GLN A 292 4.43 -12.02 16.42
N ARG A 293 5.50 -12.05 15.61
CA ARG A 293 6.88 -12.00 16.09
C ARG A 293 7.59 -10.70 15.77
N CYS A 294 7.32 -10.07 14.63
CA CYS A 294 8.09 -8.90 14.20
C CYS A 294 7.38 -7.56 14.41
N LEU A 295 6.03 -7.53 14.39
CA LEU A 295 5.25 -6.29 14.43
C LEU A 295 5.48 -5.49 15.72
N ILE A 296 5.22 -6.07 16.89
CA ILE A 296 5.35 -5.35 18.17
C ILE A 296 6.80 -4.93 18.45
N PRO A 297 7.82 -5.78 18.23
CA PRO A 297 9.21 -5.34 18.33
C PRO A 297 9.55 -4.19 17.39
N PHE A 298 9.07 -4.22 16.14
CA PHE A 298 9.27 -3.11 15.22
C PHE A 298 8.63 -1.81 15.72
N LEU A 299 7.37 -1.84 16.16
CA LEU A 299 6.67 -0.67 16.69
C LEU A 299 7.35 -0.09 17.95
N SER A 300 8.12 -0.91 18.66
CA SER A 300 8.91 -0.49 19.83
C SER A 300 10.36 -0.10 19.47
N SER A 301 10.77 -0.25 18.22
CA SER A 301 12.15 -0.07 17.76
C SER A 301 12.48 1.39 17.44
N GLN A 302 13.78 1.71 17.42
CA GLN A 302 14.26 3.03 16.99
C GLN A 302 13.97 3.32 15.51
N HIS A 303 13.87 2.30 14.66
CA HIS A 303 13.50 2.47 13.25
C HIS A 303 12.12 3.10 13.13
N TYR A 304 11.15 2.59 13.89
CA TYR A 304 9.79 3.12 13.88
C TYR A 304 9.71 4.55 14.43
N VAL A 305 10.41 4.82 15.54
CA VAL A 305 10.51 6.17 16.11
C VAL A 305 11.15 7.16 15.13
N ARG A 306 12.19 6.75 14.40
CA ARG A 306 12.85 7.56 13.37
C ARG A 306 11.88 7.88 12.23
N TYR A 307 11.14 6.89 11.73
CA TYR A 307 10.12 7.09 10.71
C TYR A 307 9.06 8.12 11.16
N LEU A 308 8.48 7.94 12.35
CA LEU A 308 7.47 8.88 12.87
C LEU A 308 8.02 10.31 13.01
N SER A 309 9.27 10.43 13.48
CA SER A 309 9.91 11.73 13.62
C SER A 309 10.09 12.45 12.27
N GLU A 310 10.44 11.70 11.22
CA GLU A 310 10.58 12.23 9.87
C GLU A 310 9.23 12.57 9.24
N LEU A 311 8.22 11.74 9.46
CA LEU A 311 6.84 12.00 9.03
C LEU A 311 6.29 13.29 9.64
N ILE A 312 6.46 13.49 10.96
CA ILE A 312 6.00 14.71 11.65
C ILE A 312 6.75 15.95 11.15
N LYS A 313 8.06 15.85 10.91
CA LYS A 313 8.85 16.95 10.34
C LYS A 313 8.38 17.32 8.93
N ALA A 314 8.06 16.32 8.10
CA ALA A 314 7.50 16.52 6.78
C ALA A 314 6.13 17.22 6.86
N GLY A 315 5.26 16.79 7.79
CA GLY A 315 3.97 17.42 8.07
C GLY A 315 4.07 18.91 8.41
N ASN A 316 4.97 19.26 9.32
CA ASN A 316 5.17 20.66 9.72
C ASN A 316 5.66 21.56 8.58
N SER A 317 6.35 20.99 7.59
CA SER A 317 6.80 21.72 6.40
C SER A 317 5.61 22.16 5.52
N TYR A 318 4.54 21.35 5.45
CA TYR A 318 3.30 21.72 4.74
C TYR A 318 2.54 22.86 5.43
N GLN A 319 2.63 22.95 6.76
CA GLN A 319 2.01 24.03 7.54
C GLN A 319 2.68 25.39 7.29
N SER A 320 4.01 25.41 7.12
CA SER A 320 4.73 26.65 6.80
C SER A 320 4.36 27.21 5.42
N LEU A 321 4.19 26.33 4.42
CA LEU A 321 3.81 26.74 3.06
C LEU A 321 2.36 27.21 2.93
N SER A 322 1.48 26.76 3.81
CA SER A 322 0.08 27.19 3.84
C SER A 322 -0.09 28.56 4.51
N GLN A 323 0.80 28.93 5.44
CA GLN A 323 0.79 30.26 6.07
C GLN A 323 1.35 31.36 5.15
N ASP A 324 2.34 31.07 4.32
CA ASP A 324 2.92 32.06 3.38
C ASP A 324 1.96 32.47 2.24
N ASN A 325 0.88 31.71 2.00
CA ASN A 325 -0.15 32.05 1.02
C ASN A 325 -1.28 32.93 1.58
N GLU A 326 -1.39 33.13 2.90
CA GLU A 326 -2.40 34.00 3.52
C GLU A 326 -1.85 35.38 3.94
N SER A 327 -0.53 35.60 3.95
CA SER A 327 0.10 36.90 4.24
C SER A 327 0.80 37.53 3.03
N SER A 328 0.03 38.35 2.31
CA SER A 328 0.35 39.47 1.40
C SER A 328 1.80 39.82 1.00
N SER A 329 1.95 40.13 -0.31
CA SER A 329 2.81 41.16 -0.94
C SER A 329 4.34 41.12 -0.78
N SER A 330 4.99 41.00 -1.95
CA SER A 330 6.32 41.49 -2.33
C SER A 330 7.50 41.33 -1.36
N SER A 331 8.40 40.39 -1.65
CA SER A 331 9.79 40.73 -1.97
C SER A 331 10.48 39.53 -2.62
N VAL A 332 11.28 39.81 -3.65
CA VAL A 332 12.12 38.85 -4.35
C VAL A 332 13.24 38.38 -3.43
N SER A 333 13.39 37.06 -3.29
CA SER A 333 14.70 36.46 -3.03
C SER A 333 14.77 35.11 -3.73
N GLU A 334 15.64 35.03 -4.72
CA GLU A 334 16.10 33.80 -5.35
C GLU A 334 16.78 32.90 -4.31
N TYR A 335 16.78 31.59 -4.61
CA TYR A 335 17.51 30.51 -3.94
C TYR A 335 16.74 29.67 -2.91
N SER A 336 16.19 28.53 -3.36
CA SER A 336 16.17 27.24 -2.63
C SER A 336 15.56 26.12 -3.49
N THR A 337 16.34 25.54 -4.39
CA THR A 337 15.95 24.35 -5.17
C THR A 337 16.25 23.02 -4.46
N ASN A 338 16.67 23.04 -3.19
CA ASN A 338 17.16 21.83 -2.50
C ASN A 338 16.14 21.12 -1.60
N SER A 339 14.98 21.71 -1.29
CA SER A 339 14.04 21.12 -0.32
C SER A 339 13.05 20.11 -0.92
N LYS A 340 12.85 20.12 -2.24
CA LYS A 340 11.94 19.17 -2.92
C LYS A 340 12.50 17.75 -2.97
N ARG A 341 13.84 17.59 -2.94
CA ARG A 341 14.50 16.28 -3.11
C ARG A 341 14.48 15.43 -1.84
N SER A 342 14.48 16.05 -0.65
CA SER A 342 14.43 15.36 0.65
C SER A 342 13.01 14.97 1.09
N MET A 343 11.97 15.63 0.57
CA MET A 343 10.57 15.30 0.87
C MET A 343 10.06 14.10 0.05
N SER A 344 10.63 13.87 -1.14
CA SER A 344 10.25 12.77 -2.03
C SER A 344 10.59 11.36 -1.49
N SER A 345 11.51 11.23 -0.53
CA SER A 345 11.80 9.94 0.11
C SER A 345 10.87 9.61 1.27
N LEU A 346 10.13 10.60 1.77
CA LEU A 346 9.19 10.48 2.90
C LEU A 346 7.72 10.53 2.45
N LEU A 347 7.47 11.14 1.30
CA LEU A 347 6.25 10.89 0.54
C LEU A 347 6.39 9.53 -0.14
N PRO A 348 5.50 8.57 0.13
CA PRO A 348 5.31 7.51 -0.83
C PRO A 348 4.69 8.18 -2.08
N TYR A 349 5.18 7.89 -3.28
CA TYR A 349 4.65 8.13 -4.66
C TYR A 349 5.88 8.38 -5.55
N SER A 350 6.08 7.76 -6.71
CA SER A 350 5.22 6.97 -7.58
C SER A 350 6.10 6.09 -8.46
N ALA A 351 5.62 4.89 -8.77
CA ALA A 351 6.00 4.11 -9.95
C ALA A 351 7.51 3.92 -10.20
N SER A 352 8.15 2.99 -9.47
CA SER A 352 9.41 2.39 -9.94
C SER A 352 9.94 1.18 -9.14
N THR A 353 9.09 0.22 -8.78
CA THR A 353 9.60 -1.18 -8.83
C THR A 353 9.83 -1.61 -10.28
N ASP A 354 9.21 -0.91 -11.24
CA ASP A 354 9.29 -1.16 -12.69
C ASP A 354 10.61 -0.69 -13.34
N SER A 355 11.23 0.40 -12.87
CA SER A 355 12.47 0.93 -13.50
C SER A 355 13.74 0.20 -13.13
N LEU A 356 13.76 -0.49 -11.98
CA LEU A 356 14.90 -1.34 -11.59
C LEU A 356 15.00 -2.58 -12.47
N TRP A 357 13.86 -3.08 -12.99
CA TRP A 357 13.81 -4.26 -13.86
C TRP A 357 13.91 -3.96 -15.35
N ARG A 358 13.35 -2.84 -15.85
CA ARG A 358 13.56 -2.44 -17.27
C ARG A 358 15.03 -2.19 -17.61
N LYS A 359 15.86 -1.82 -16.62
CA LYS A 359 17.32 -1.69 -16.80
C LYS A 359 18.07 -3.02 -16.95
N ARG A 360 17.44 -4.17 -16.66
CA ARG A 360 18.04 -5.50 -16.85
C ARG A 360 17.67 -6.19 -18.16
N GLN A 361 16.62 -5.74 -18.86
CA GLN A 361 16.28 -6.24 -20.20
C GLN A 361 17.00 -5.49 -21.35
N GLN A 362 17.90 -4.57 -21.03
CA GLN A 362 18.75 -3.88 -22.01
C GLN A 362 20.25 -4.24 -21.88
N ARG A 363 20.56 -5.45 -21.40
CA ARG A 363 21.91 -6.02 -21.50
C ARG A 363 21.89 -7.43 -22.02
#